data_AF-A0A6P2BJB1-F1
#
_entry.id   AF-A0A6P2BJB1-F1
#
_cell.length_a   1.000
_cell.length_b   1.000
_cell.length_c   1.000
_cell.angle_alpha   90.00
_cell.angle_beta   90.00
_cell.angle_gamma   90.00
#
_symmetry.space_group_name_H-M   'P 1'
#
loop_
_entity.id
_entity.type
_entity.pdbx_description
1 polymer ?
#
loop_
_entity_poly.entity_id
_entity_poly.type
_entity_poly.pdbx_seq_one_letter_code
_entity_poly.pdbx_strand_id
1 'polypeptide(L)'
;MLQLPVIAMRLLAIALVTVATSSAVAFAPGTDSEIRERIKPFGQLRLPETDNGTEETVAATEREPRAADAIYAQFCGTCHEAGVADAPRMVADAWEERIEKGMDVLYASTINGLGAMPPGGTCFDCSEEELRNTVDWMVEAVQ
;
A
#
# COMPACT_ATOMS: atom_id res chain seq x y z
N MET A 1 -5.71 -23.52 -59.80
CA MET A 1 -4.28 -23.53 -59.44
C MET A 1 -3.70 -22.15 -59.09
N LEU A 2 -4.35 -21.02 -59.40
CA LEU A 2 -3.86 -19.66 -59.08
C LEU A 2 -4.18 -19.14 -57.66
N GLN A 3 -4.94 -19.89 -56.85
CA GLN A 3 -5.41 -19.44 -55.52
C GLN A 3 -4.34 -19.60 -54.42
N LEU A 4 -3.48 -20.63 -54.49
CA LEU A 4 -2.40 -20.87 -53.53
C LEU A 4 -1.32 -19.77 -53.50
N PRO A 5 -0.77 -19.26 -54.62
CA PRO A 5 0.25 -18.20 -54.56
C PRO A 5 -0.32 -16.87 -54.06
N VAL A 6 -1.60 -16.59 -54.32
CA VAL A 6 -2.28 -15.37 -53.83
C VAL A 6 -2.52 -15.42 -52.32
N ILE A 7 -2.92 -16.59 -51.79
CA ILE A 7 -3.07 -16.80 -50.35
C ILE A 7 -1.70 -16.75 -49.66
N ALA A 8 -0.67 -17.37 -50.21
CA ALA A 8 0.70 -17.32 -49.68
C ALA A 8 1.27 -15.89 -49.66
N MET A 9 1.04 -15.10 -50.72
CA MET A 9 1.48 -13.70 -50.80
C MET A 9 0.73 -12.80 -49.80
N ARG A 10 -0.56 -13.06 -49.56
CA ARG A 10 -1.35 -12.37 -48.52
C ARG A 10 -0.88 -12.74 -47.11
N LEU A 11 -0.63 -14.02 -46.84
CA LEU A 11 -0.12 -14.47 -45.54
C LEU A 11 1.30 -13.91 -45.27
N LEU A 12 2.16 -13.85 -46.30
CA LEU A 12 3.49 -13.26 -46.18
C LEU A 12 3.43 -11.74 -45.96
N ALA A 13 2.54 -11.03 -46.66
CA ALA A 13 2.33 -9.60 -46.45
C ALA A 13 1.75 -9.30 -45.05
N ILE A 14 0.81 -10.11 -44.56
CA ILE A 14 0.26 -10.00 -43.20
C ILE A 14 1.36 -10.27 -42.16
N ALA A 15 2.17 -11.31 -42.36
CA ALA A 15 3.30 -11.63 -41.48
C ALA A 15 4.34 -10.50 -41.41
N LEU A 16 4.67 -9.88 -42.55
CA LEU A 16 5.58 -8.72 -42.58
C LEU A 16 4.99 -7.48 -41.87
N VAL A 17 3.69 -7.23 -42.02
CA VAL A 17 3.00 -6.13 -41.33
C VAL A 17 2.95 -6.37 -39.81
N THR A 18 2.76 -7.62 -39.37
CA THR A 18 2.76 -7.95 -37.93
C THR A 18 4.15 -7.85 -37.30
N VAL A 19 5.24 -8.14 -38.03
CA VAL A 19 6.61 -7.99 -37.50
C VAL A 19 7.04 -6.53 -37.39
N ALA A 20 6.52 -5.64 -38.25
CA ALA A 20 6.88 -4.22 -38.27
C ALA A 20 6.27 -3.38 -37.12
N THR A 21 5.39 -3.95 -36.29
CA THR A 21 4.72 -3.22 -35.19
C THR A 21 5.29 -3.53 -33.80
N SER A 22 6.31 -4.39 -33.69
CA SER A 22 6.94 -4.77 -32.42
C SER A 22 8.01 -3.77 -31.93
N SER A 23 7.73 -2.47 -32.02
CA SER A 23 8.50 -1.47 -31.28
C SER A 23 7.90 -1.35 -29.89
N ALA A 24 8.59 -1.90 -28.88
CA ALA A 24 8.28 -1.62 -27.49
C ALA A 24 8.52 -0.12 -27.25
N VAL A 25 7.47 0.68 -27.39
CA VAL A 25 7.48 2.07 -26.95
C VAL A 25 7.40 2.01 -25.43
N ALA A 26 8.55 1.94 -24.78
CA ALA A 26 8.62 2.26 -23.37
C ALA A 26 8.16 3.72 -23.25
N PHE A 27 6.97 3.93 -22.70
CA PHE A 27 6.59 5.25 -22.23
C PHE A 27 7.53 5.59 -21.08
N ALA A 28 8.67 6.20 -21.43
CA ALA A 28 9.62 6.70 -20.46
C ALA A 28 8.86 7.65 -19.51
N PRO A 29 9.20 7.68 -18.21
CA PRO A 29 8.49 8.47 -17.18
C PRO A 29 8.61 10.00 -17.34
N GLY A 30 8.89 10.49 -18.55
CA GLY A 30 9.35 11.84 -18.85
C GLY A 30 10.87 11.90 -18.99
N THR A 31 11.36 13.04 -19.44
CA THR A 31 12.78 13.40 -19.43
C THR A 31 13.27 13.66 -17.99
N ASP A 32 14.57 13.53 -17.75
CA ASP A 32 15.19 13.87 -16.47
C ASP A 32 14.83 15.29 -15.98
N SER A 33 14.66 16.24 -16.92
CA SER A 33 14.23 17.59 -16.62
C SER A 33 12.78 17.67 -16.14
N GLU A 34 11.86 16.93 -16.75
CA GLU A 34 10.45 16.90 -16.33
C GLU A 34 10.28 16.20 -14.98
N ILE A 35 11.05 15.14 -14.74
CA ILE A 35 11.08 14.45 -13.44
C ILE A 35 11.57 15.43 -12.37
N ARG A 36 12.69 16.13 -12.63
CA ARG A 36 13.27 17.12 -11.71
C ARG A 36 12.31 18.26 -11.37
N GLU A 37 11.59 18.75 -12.35
CA GLU A 37 10.61 19.83 -12.18
C GLU A 37 9.45 19.40 -11.27
N ARG A 38 9.04 18.13 -11.32
CA ARG A 38 7.96 17.58 -10.49
C ARG A 38 8.40 17.24 -9.06
N ILE A 39 9.67 16.89 -8.87
CA ILE A 39 10.25 16.59 -7.54
C ILE A 39 10.89 17.81 -6.88
N LYS A 40 10.76 19.01 -7.46
CA LYS A 40 11.31 20.22 -6.84
C LYS A 40 10.62 20.42 -5.48
N PRO A 41 11.38 20.58 -4.38
CA PRO A 41 10.77 20.75 -3.08
C PRO A 41 10.15 22.15 -2.99
N PHE A 42 8.95 22.25 -2.43
CA PHE A 42 8.26 23.53 -2.20
C PHE A 42 8.86 24.34 -1.04
N GLY A 43 9.81 23.77 -0.30
CA GLY A 43 10.50 24.38 0.84
C GLY A 43 11.89 23.79 1.06
N GLN A 44 12.62 24.28 2.05
CA GLN A 44 13.95 23.75 2.37
C GLN A 44 13.83 22.60 3.37
N LEU A 45 14.28 21.42 2.98
CA LEU A 45 14.45 20.30 3.88
C LEU A 45 15.67 20.59 4.77
N ARG A 46 15.44 20.98 6.03
CA ARG A 46 16.49 20.98 7.04
C ARG A 46 16.70 19.54 7.48
N LEU A 47 17.73 18.90 6.94
CA LEU A 47 18.27 17.71 7.55
C LEU A 47 19.11 18.13 8.76
N PRO A 48 18.97 17.50 9.94
CA PRO A 48 19.93 17.68 11.00
C PRO A 48 21.31 17.28 10.46
N GLU A 49 22.33 18.10 10.72
CA GLU A 49 23.70 17.77 10.35
C GLU A 49 24.11 16.50 11.09
N THR A 50 24.16 15.36 10.39
CA THR A 50 24.88 14.19 10.84
C THR A 50 26.31 14.35 10.36
N ASP A 51 27.21 14.63 11.29
CA ASP A 51 28.63 14.71 11.04
C ASP A 51 29.18 13.34 10.63
N ASN A 52 29.57 13.26 9.36
CA ASN A 52 30.64 12.40 8.85
C ASN A 52 30.63 10.92 9.29
N GLY A 53 29.90 10.09 8.55
CA GLY A 53 30.40 8.78 8.09
C GLY A 53 30.98 7.83 9.15
N THR A 54 30.44 7.83 10.35
CA THR A 54 30.53 6.67 11.25
C THR A 54 29.15 6.05 11.31
N GLU A 55 29.09 4.72 11.26
CA GLU A 55 27.88 3.94 11.46
C GLU A 55 27.31 4.29 12.83
N GLU A 56 26.46 5.31 12.86
CA GLU A 56 25.70 5.68 14.03
C GLU A 56 24.57 4.67 14.10
N THR A 57 24.74 3.70 15.00
CA THR A 57 23.62 2.92 15.51
C THR A 57 22.54 3.90 15.89
N VAL A 58 21.46 3.94 15.12
CA VAL A 58 20.24 4.66 15.50
C VAL A 58 19.75 3.98 16.77
N ALA A 59 20.20 4.48 17.91
CA ALA A 59 19.51 4.28 19.15
C ALA A 59 18.09 4.78 18.87
N ALA A 60 17.15 3.85 18.83
CA ALA A 60 15.75 4.16 18.69
C ALA A 60 15.40 5.13 19.81
N THR A 61 15.36 6.42 19.48
CA THR A 61 14.64 7.38 20.29
C THR A 61 13.22 6.84 20.28
N GLU A 62 12.74 6.40 21.44
CA GLU A 62 11.35 6.02 21.64
C GLU A 62 10.52 7.24 21.23
N ARG A 63 9.99 7.19 20.00
CA ARG A 63 9.03 8.17 19.52
C ARG A 63 7.75 7.96 20.33
N GLU A 64 7.14 9.06 20.76
CA GLU A 64 5.83 9.00 21.42
C GLU A 64 4.84 8.22 20.53
N PRO A 65 4.03 7.31 21.09
CA PRO A 65 3.00 6.62 20.33
C PRO A 65 2.09 7.63 19.62
N ARG A 66 1.84 7.40 18.32
CA ARG A 66 0.89 8.22 17.57
C ARG A 66 -0.53 8.01 18.11
N ALA A 67 -1.39 9.01 17.89
CA ALA A 67 -2.80 8.92 18.24
C ALA A 67 -3.51 7.81 17.44
N ALA A 68 -4.37 7.05 18.12
CA ALA A 68 -5.06 5.89 17.56
C ALA A 68 -5.97 6.23 16.38
N ASP A 69 -6.70 7.35 16.45
CA ASP A 69 -7.57 7.86 15.38
C ASP A 69 -6.77 8.24 14.13
N ALA A 70 -5.56 8.77 14.30
CA ALA A 70 -4.66 9.08 13.19
C ALA A 70 -4.14 7.81 12.50
N ILE A 71 -3.77 6.77 13.26
CA ILE A 71 -3.37 5.47 12.70
C ILE A 71 -4.55 4.82 11.97
N TYR A 72 -5.73 4.83 12.57
CA TYR A 72 -6.93 4.33 11.92
C TYR A 72 -7.17 5.04 10.60
N ALA A 73 -7.20 6.38 10.58
CA ALA A 73 -7.46 7.16 9.38
C ALA A 73 -6.41 6.90 8.28
N GLN A 74 -5.15 6.71 8.66
CA GLN A 74 -4.05 6.51 7.71
C GLN A 74 -3.99 5.08 7.14
N PHE A 75 -4.25 4.06 7.95
CA PHE A 75 -3.95 2.68 7.59
C PHE A 75 -5.17 1.76 7.59
N CYS A 76 -6.07 1.91 8.56
CA CYS A 76 -7.16 0.95 8.80
C CYS A 76 -8.45 1.35 8.06
N GLY A 77 -8.75 2.65 8.01
CA GLY A 77 -10.02 3.22 7.56
C GLY A 77 -10.34 2.88 6.10
N THR A 78 -9.30 2.80 5.24
CA THR A 78 -9.45 2.39 3.84
C THR A 78 -10.27 1.10 3.69
N CYS A 79 -10.10 0.15 4.60
CA CYS A 79 -10.85 -1.10 4.58
C CYS A 79 -12.05 -1.08 5.52
N HIS A 80 -11.88 -0.59 6.75
CA HIS A 80 -12.88 -0.69 7.81
C HIS A 80 -14.02 0.35 7.73
N GLU A 81 -13.87 1.41 6.94
CA GLU A 81 -14.97 2.38 6.73
C GLU A 81 -16.01 1.82 5.75
N ALA A 82 -15.56 1.33 4.58
CA ALA A 82 -16.44 0.85 3.52
C ALA A 82 -16.68 -0.68 3.54
N GLY A 83 -15.88 -1.42 4.33
CA GLY A 83 -15.93 -2.89 4.35
C GLY A 83 -15.25 -3.54 3.15
N VAL A 84 -14.12 -2.99 2.72
CA VAL A 84 -13.35 -3.49 1.57
C VAL A 84 -12.88 -4.91 1.86
N ALA A 85 -13.02 -5.81 0.87
CA ALA A 85 -12.65 -7.22 0.99
C ALA A 85 -13.27 -7.91 2.22
N ASP A 86 -14.54 -7.60 2.51
CA ASP A 86 -15.30 -8.10 3.65
C ASP A 86 -14.71 -7.73 5.03
N ALA A 87 -13.93 -6.65 5.10
CA ALA A 87 -13.52 -6.06 6.37
C ALA A 87 -14.76 -5.66 7.19
N PRO A 88 -14.75 -5.86 8.53
CA PRO A 88 -15.85 -5.42 9.37
C PRO A 88 -15.95 -3.90 9.33
N ARG A 89 -17.11 -3.40 8.90
CA ARG A 89 -17.42 -1.97 8.90
C ARG A 89 -17.49 -1.44 10.33
N MET A 90 -17.20 -0.16 10.54
CA MET A 90 -17.30 0.51 11.86
C MET A 90 -18.77 0.71 12.30
N VAL A 91 -19.48 -0.39 12.56
CA VAL A 91 -20.88 -0.45 13.02
C VAL A 91 -21.04 -1.59 14.02
N ALA A 92 -21.86 -1.41 15.06
CA ALA A 92 -21.96 -2.32 16.20
C ALA A 92 -22.24 -3.79 15.81
N ASP A 93 -23.15 -4.01 14.86
CA ASP A 93 -23.56 -5.34 14.39
C ASP A 93 -22.42 -6.13 13.74
N ALA A 94 -21.47 -5.45 13.10
CA ALA A 94 -20.30 -6.10 12.52
C ALA A 94 -19.25 -6.49 13.58
N TRP A 95 -19.28 -5.90 14.78
CA TRP A 95 -18.24 -6.07 15.80
C TRP A 95 -18.66 -6.89 17.02
N GLU A 96 -19.95 -7.09 17.28
CA GLU A 96 -20.47 -7.85 18.43
C GLU A 96 -19.79 -9.23 18.58
N GLU A 97 -19.93 -10.13 17.59
CA GLU A 97 -19.31 -11.46 17.63
C GLU A 97 -17.77 -11.43 17.65
N ARG A 98 -17.16 -10.32 17.23
CA ARG A 98 -15.69 -10.16 17.21
C ARG A 98 -15.19 -9.78 18.59
N ILE A 99 -15.88 -8.86 19.25
CA ILE A 99 -15.61 -8.42 20.63
C ILE A 99 -15.82 -9.59 21.60
N GLU A 100 -16.83 -10.43 21.39
CA GLU A 100 -17.06 -11.65 22.19
C GLU A 100 -15.89 -12.64 22.19
N LYS A 101 -15.05 -12.64 21.15
CA LYS A 101 -13.84 -13.48 21.11
C LYS A 101 -12.74 -12.97 22.05
N GLY A 102 -12.86 -11.75 22.54
CA GLY A 102 -11.92 -11.10 23.45
C GLY A 102 -10.84 -10.28 22.74
N MET A 103 -10.35 -9.25 23.44
CA MET A 103 -9.40 -8.28 22.90
C MET A 103 -8.07 -8.90 22.47
N ASP A 104 -7.57 -9.91 23.18
CA ASP A 104 -6.32 -10.59 22.82
C ASP A 104 -6.38 -11.21 21.42
N VAL A 105 -7.55 -11.73 21.02
CA VAL A 105 -7.76 -12.30 19.68
C VAL A 105 -7.77 -11.20 18.62
N LEU A 106 -8.36 -10.04 18.93
CA LEU A 106 -8.37 -8.89 18.02
C LEU A 106 -6.98 -8.30 17.83
N TYR A 107 -6.20 -8.17 18.91
CA TYR A 107 -4.81 -7.75 18.84
C TYR A 107 -3.98 -8.73 18.01
N ALA A 108 -4.10 -10.04 18.28
CA ALA A 108 -3.36 -11.05 17.55
C ALA A 108 -3.70 -11.06 16.06
N SER A 109 -4.98 -10.91 15.70
CA SER A 109 -5.42 -10.82 14.29
C SER A 109 -4.89 -9.55 13.61
N THR A 110 -4.81 -8.44 14.34
CA THR A 110 -4.29 -7.17 13.82
C THR A 110 -2.78 -7.22 13.60
N ILE A 111 -2.03 -7.73 14.57
CA ILE A 111 -0.57 -7.82 14.53
C ILE A 111 -0.13 -8.84 13.47
N ASN A 112 -0.70 -10.04 13.49
CA ASN A 112 -0.27 -11.14 12.62
C ASN A 112 -0.99 -11.18 11.26
N GLY A 113 -2.07 -10.42 11.10
CA GLY A 113 -2.96 -10.51 9.95
C GLY A 113 -3.94 -11.68 10.05
N LEU A 114 -5.04 -11.60 9.31
CA LEU A 114 -6.06 -12.64 9.22
C LEU A 114 -6.82 -12.56 7.89
N GLY A 115 -6.75 -13.62 7.09
CA GLY A 115 -7.44 -13.69 5.80
C GLY A 115 -7.00 -12.57 4.86
N ALA A 116 -7.90 -11.66 4.52
CA ALA A 116 -7.63 -10.49 3.67
C ALA A 116 -6.98 -9.32 4.43
N MET A 117 -6.99 -9.33 5.77
CA MET A 117 -6.35 -8.29 6.59
C MET A 117 -4.84 -8.54 6.68
N PRO A 118 -3.98 -7.63 6.16
CA PRO A 118 -2.54 -7.80 6.22
C PRO A 118 -1.99 -7.67 7.66
N PRO A 119 -0.82 -8.25 7.97
CA PRO A 119 -0.13 -8.03 9.24
C PRO A 119 0.08 -6.54 9.52
N GLY A 120 -0.22 -6.11 10.75
CA GLY A 120 -0.15 -4.72 11.18
C GLY A 120 -1.14 -3.78 10.49
N GLY A 121 -2.14 -4.29 9.76
CA GLY A 121 -3.10 -3.43 9.06
C GLY A 121 -2.43 -2.51 8.02
N THR A 122 -1.34 -2.95 7.38
CA THR A 122 -0.47 -2.18 6.48
C THR A 122 0.43 -1.12 7.14
N CYS A 123 0.37 -0.98 8.45
CA CYS A 123 1.26 -0.09 9.20
C CYS A 123 2.57 -0.82 9.58
N PHE A 124 3.55 -0.80 8.68
CA PHE A 124 4.84 -1.47 8.89
C PHE A 124 5.78 -0.72 9.86
N ASP A 125 5.45 0.53 10.18
CA ASP A 125 6.21 1.34 11.14
C ASP A 125 5.52 1.45 12.51
N CYS A 126 4.36 0.83 12.69
CA CYS A 126 3.63 0.85 13.96
C CYS A 126 4.30 -0.03 15.02
N SER A 127 4.33 0.46 16.27
CA SER A 127 4.62 -0.42 17.41
C SER A 127 3.42 -1.31 17.72
N GLU A 128 3.62 -2.41 18.44
CA GLU A 128 2.49 -3.24 18.92
C GLU A 128 1.56 -2.45 19.84
N GLU A 129 2.10 -1.52 20.64
CA GLU A 129 1.31 -0.62 21.49
C GLU A 129 0.38 0.27 20.66
N GLU A 130 0.91 0.88 19.61
CA GLU A 130 0.12 1.69 18.68
C GLU A 130 -1.00 0.88 18.01
N LEU A 131 -0.71 -0.36 17.61
CA LEU A 131 -1.72 -1.24 17.02
C LEU A 131 -2.80 -1.62 18.05
N ARG A 132 -2.42 -1.96 19.28
CA ARG A 132 -3.38 -2.28 20.36
C ARG A 132 -4.27 -1.10 20.69
N ASN A 133 -3.69 0.09 20.88
CA ASN A 133 -4.44 1.32 21.14
C ASN A 133 -5.40 1.66 19.99
N THR A 134 -5.01 1.37 18.74
CA THR A 134 -5.88 1.54 17.57
C THR A 134 -7.05 0.55 17.59
N VAL A 135 -6.82 -0.72 17.94
CA VAL A 135 -7.88 -1.72 18.10
C VAL A 135 -8.84 -1.33 19.23
N ASP A 136 -8.32 -0.84 20.36
CA ASP A 136 -9.14 -0.36 21.47
C ASP A 136 -10.05 0.78 21.02
N TRP A 137 -9.48 1.79 20.36
CA TRP A 137 -10.22 2.91 19.82
C TRP A 137 -11.30 2.48 18.82
N MET A 138 -10.99 1.52 17.94
CA MET A 138 -11.97 0.99 16.99
C MET A 138 -13.13 0.29 17.70
N VAL A 139 -12.83 -0.52 18.72
CA VAL A 139 -13.81 -1.26 19.50
C VAL A 139 -14.65 -0.32 20.38
N GLU A 140 -14.08 0.74 20.93
CA GLU A 140 -14.81 1.79 21.64
C GLU A 140 -15.73 2.59 20.70
N ALA A 141 -15.30 2.86 19.47
CA ALA A 141 -16.07 3.63 18.50
C ALA A 141 -17.34 2.93 17.98
N VAL A 142 -17.43 1.61 18.13
CA VAL A 142 -18.55 0.78 17.65
C VAL A 142 -19.44 0.22 18.75
N GLN A 143 -19.11 0.51 20.02
CA GLN A 143 -19.88 0.09 21.19
C GLN A 143 -20.81 1.19 21.70
#